data_AF-A0A077ZSE6-F1
#
_entry.id   AF-A0A077ZSE6-F1
#
_cell.length_a   1.000
_cell.length_b   1.000
_cell.length_c   1.000
_cell.angle_alpha   90.00
_cell.angle_beta   90.00
_cell.angle_gamma   90.00
#
_symmetry.space_group_name_H-M   'P 1'
#
loop_
_entity.id
_entity.type
_entity.pdbx_description
1 polymer ?
#
loop_
_entity_poly.entity_id
_entity_poly.type
_entity_poly.pdbx_seq_one_letter_code
_entity_poly.pdbx_strand_id
1 'polypeptide(L)'
;MVVTSSVIIIGEKPVEIIGYWQKVLSSNDEITTSLEQTSGIDKSKTTENEISASITAGFELGGDIYGYKASVSATAGTAVKDTVSQTLSSSNTRTIEAKCTNPDKVKMTLWQWSMTGKKNGELVMDLTENEFICKKGSKPPKCPVGFCNDNDPQCETCIPGTFN
;
A
#
# COMPACT_ATOMS: atom_id res chain seq x y z
N MET A 1 -24.01 39.85 -21.99
CA MET A 1 -22.88 39.05 -22.51
C MET A 1 -21.95 38.81 -21.33
N VAL A 2 -22.10 37.67 -20.66
CA VAL A 2 -21.34 37.34 -19.44
C VAL A 2 -20.13 36.53 -19.91
N VAL A 3 -18.94 37.12 -19.81
CA VAL A 3 -17.68 36.45 -20.08
C VAL A 3 -17.34 35.65 -18.82
N THR A 4 -17.77 34.39 -18.75
CA THR A 4 -17.29 33.48 -17.71
C THR A 4 -15.87 33.07 -18.05
N SER A 5 -14.91 33.73 -17.41
CA SER A 5 -13.50 33.32 -17.46
C SER A 5 -13.38 31.90 -16.93
N SER A 6 -12.99 30.98 -17.81
CA SER A 6 -12.54 29.66 -17.41
C SER A 6 -11.22 29.82 -16.66
N VAL A 7 -11.24 29.60 -15.35
CA VAL A 7 -10.02 29.42 -14.57
C VAL A 7 -9.39 28.11 -15.06
N ILE A 8 -8.36 28.22 -15.88
CA ILE A 8 -7.49 27.11 -16.23
C ILE A 8 -6.57 26.91 -15.02
N ILE A 9 -6.85 25.90 -14.20
CA ILE A 9 -5.90 25.46 -13.16
C ILE A 9 -4.75 24.78 -13.89
N ILE A 10 -3.65 25.52 -14.07
CA ILE A 10 -2.41 24.99 -14.62
C ILE A 10 -1.76 24.10 -13.56
N GLY A 11 -1.93 22.78 -13.73
CA GLY A 11 -0.93 21.77 -13.43
C GLY A 11 -0.57 21.51 -11.97
N GLU A 12 -1.52 21.06 -11.15
CA GLU A 12 -1.12 20.19 -10.04
C GLU A 12 -0.84 18.79 -10.61
N LYS A 13 0.40 18.31 -10.46
CA LYS A 13 0.73 16.93 -10.77
C LYS A 13 -0.11 16.01 -9.87
N PRO A 14 -0.62 14.89 -10.41
CA PRO A 14 -1.31 13.89 -9.58
C PRO A 14 -0.37 13.39 -8.48
N VAL A 15 -0.95 12.91 -7.39
CA VAL A 15 -0.17 12.35 -6.28
C VAL A 15 0.51 11.07 -6.78
N GLU A 16 1.83 11.02 -6.72
CA GLU A 16 2.59 9.82 -7.05
C GLU A 16 2.49 8.85 -5.89
N ILE A 17 1.75 7.76 -6.11
CA ILE A 17 1.51 6.73 -5.10
C ILE A 17 2.48 5.58 -5.32
N ILE A 18 3.15 5.17 -4.24
CA ILE A 18 4.00 3.99 -4.19
C ILE A 18 3.49 3.09 -3.07
N GLY A 19 3.11 1.87 -3.42
CA GLY A 19 2.76 0.81 -2.45
C GLY A 19 3.92 -0.17 -2.29
N TYR A 20 4.15 -0.67 -1.09
CA TYR A 20 5.24 -1.61 -0.82
C TYR A 20 4.96 -2.46 0.42
N TRP A 21 5.68 -3.57 0.53
CA TRP A 21 5.68 -4.42 1.71
C TRP A 21 6.83 -4.05 2.64
N GLN A 22 6.50 -3.49 3.79
CA GLN A 22 7.44 -3.24 4.86
C GLN A 22 7.70 -4.53 5.65
N LYS A 23 8.97 -4.84 5.90
CA LYS A 23 9.35 -5.94 6.78
C LYS A 23 9.10 -5.53 8.23
N VAL A 24 8.27 -6.30 8.95
CA VAL A 24 8.03 -6.09 10.38
C VAL A 24 9.03 -6.90 11.21
N LEU A 25 9.02 -8.22 11.06
CA LEU A 25 9.83 -9.14 11.85
C LEU A 25 10.15 -10.41 11.03
N SER A 26 11.30 -11.04 11.31
CA SER A 26 11.57 -12.40 10.84
C SER A 26 11.93 -13.31 12.01
N SER A 27 11.45 -14.55 12.02
CA SER A 27 11.78 -15.57 13.01
C SER A 27 11.77 -16.98 12.40
N ASN A 28 12.51 -17.91 13.00
CA ASN A 28 12.35 -19.35 12.72
C ASN A 28 11.27 -19.98 13.61
N ASP A 29 10.77 -19.27 14.61
CA ASP A 29 9.67 -19.68 15.48
C ASP A 29 8.36 -18.98 15.04
N GLU A 30 7.28 -19.24 15.78
CA GLU A 30 6.02 -18.49 15.64
C GLU A 30 6.25 -17.00 15.89
N ILE A 31 5.61 -16.15 15.09
CA ILE A 31 5.61 -14.70 15.29
C ILE A 31 4.27 -14.32 15.90
N THR A 32 4.29 -13.61 17.03
CA THR A 32 3.12 -12.91 17.59
C THR A 32 3.59 -11.51 17.98
N THR A 33 2.97 -10.47 17.41
CA THR A 33 3.35 -9.07 17.68
C THR A 33 2.14 -8.16 17.73
N SER A 34 2.21 -7.15 18.59
CA SER A 34 1.27 -6.04 18.62
C SER A 34 1.96 -4.80 18.05
N LEU A 35 1.36 -4.16 17.07
CA LEU A 35 1.92 -2.99 16.38
C LEU A 35 0.99 -1.81 16.58
N GLU A 36 1.52 -0.71 17.12
CA GLU A 36 0.84 0.57 17.06
C GLU A 36 1.06 1.17 15.67
N GLN A 37 -0.03 1.49 14.99
CA GLN A 37 0.01 2.12 13.68
C GLN A 37 -0.51 3.55 13.78
N THR A 38 0.25 4.46 13.21
CA THR A 38 -0.18 5.81 12.93
C THR A 38 -0.14 5.99 11.42
N SER A 39 -1.32 6.21 10.82
CA SER A 39 -1.46 6.51 9.40
C SER A 39 -1.92 7.96 9.25
N GLY A 40 -1.38 8.68 8.27
CA GLY A 40 -1.65 10.11 8.12
C GLY A 40 -1.67 10.61 6.68
N ILE A 41 -2.53 11.60 6.47
CA ILE A 41 -2.49 12.47 5.30
C ILE A 41 -2.18 13.88 5.79
N ASP A 42 -1.24 14.56 5.12
CA ASP A 42 -1.09 15.99 5.27
C ASP A 42 -2.20 16.72 4.52
N LYS A 43 -3.33 16.93 5.21
CA LYS A 43 -4.52 17.60 4.66
C LYS A 43 -4.28 19.05 4.25
N SER A 44 -3.14 19.65 4.62
CA SER A 44 -2.75 20.98 4.14
C SER A 44 -2.17 20.95 2.73
N LYS A 45 -1.72 19.78 2.25
CA LYS A 45 -1.01 19.61 0.97
C LYS A 45 -1.76 18.72 -0.04
N THR A 46 -2.69 17.90 0.43
CA THR A 46 -3.49 17.01 -0.43
C THR A 46 -4.85 16.71 0.18
N THR A 47 -5.78 16.22 -0.63
CA THR A 47 -7.07 15.72 -0.15
C THR A 47 -7.17 14.19 -0.23
N GLU A 48 -8.06 13.60 0.57
CA GLU A 48 -8.39 12.17 0.49
C GLU A 48 -8.94 11.80 -0.91
N ASN A 49 -9.65 12.72 -1.56
CA ASN A 49 -10.17 12.53 -2.92
C ASN A 49 -9.04 12.49 -3.97
N GLU A 50 -8.03 13.36 -3.86
CA GLU A 50 -6.86 13.36 -4.75
C GLU A 50 -6.06 12.06 -4.62
N ILE A 51 -5.85 11.60 -3.39
CA ILE A 51 -5.20 10.32 -3.10
C ILE A 51 -6.01 9.17 -3.70
N SER A 52 -7.32 9.14 -3.43
CA SER A 52 -8.22 8.11 -3.93
C SER A 52 -8.24 8.05 -5.47
N ALA A 53 -8.29 9.21 -6.13
CA ALA A 53 -8.22 9.30 -7.58
C ALA A 53 -6.89 8.79 -8.11
N SER A 54 -5.78 9.13 -7.45
CA SER A 54 -4.44 8.70 -7.84
C SER A 54 -4.26 7.18 -7.69
N ILE A 55 -4.74 6.59 -6.60
CA ILE A 55 -4.72 5.13 -6.42
C ILE A 55 -5.57 4.44 -7.49
N THR A 56 -6.77 4.98 -7.78
CA THR A 56 -7.70 4.42 -8.78
C THR A 56 -7.12 4.48 -10.21
N ALA A 57 -6.30 5.49 -10.51
CA ALA A 57 -5.63 5.61 -11.79
C ALA A 57 -4.52 4.54 -11.99
N GLY A 58 -4.12 3.86 -10.91
CA GLY A 58 -2.98 2.96 -10.88
C GLY A 58 -1.81 3.59 -10.12
N PHE A 59 -0.93 2.75 -9.60
CA PHE A 59 0.19 3.17 -8.77
C PHE A 59 1.40 2.26 -8.98
N GLU A 60 2.56 2.63 -8.43
CA GLU A 60 3.76 1.80 -8.52
C GLU A 60 3.85 0.87 -7.30
N LEU A 61 3.99 -0.44 -7.56
CA LEU A 61 4.32 -1.43 -6.55
C LEU A 61 5.82 -1.59 -6.46
N GLY A 62 6.33 -1.43 -5.23
CA GLY A 62 7.76 -1.28 -5.03
C GLY A 62 8.26 -0.01 -5.70
N GLY A 63 9.44 0.42 -5.28
CA GLY A 63 10.08 1.61 -5.84
C GLY A 63 11.57 1.33 -5.99
N ASP A 64 12.31 2.28 -6.56
CA ASP A 64 13.75 2.16 -6.75
C ASP A 64 14.50 1.87 -5.43
N ILE A 65 13.94 2.35 -4.31
CA ILE A 65 14.43 2.12 -2.95
C ILE A 65 14.20 0.67 -2.48
N TYR A 66 13.18 -0.01 -2.98
CA TYR A 66 12.75 -1.34 -2.54
C TYR A 66 13.20 -2.48 -3.48
N GLY A 67 13.93 -2.15 -4.55
CA GLY A 67 14.62 -3.13 -5.41
C GLY A 67 13.72 -3.94 -6.35
N TYR A 68 12.42 -3.64 -6.39
CA TYR A 68 11.43 -4.18 -7.33
C TYR A 68 10.46 -3.06 -7.68
N LYS A 69 10.05 -2.98 -8.94
CA LYS A 69 9.13 -1.96 -9.44
C LYS A 69 8.20 -2.59 -10.46
N ALA A 70 6.89 -2.49 -10.23
CA ALA A 70 5.85 -2.96 -11.13
C ALA A 70 4.71 -1.94 -11.18
N SER A 71 4.02 -1.82 -12.32
CA SER A 71 2.87 -0.93 -12.43
C SER A 71 1.60 -1.68 -12.06
N VAL A 72 0.84 -1.11 -11.14
CA VAL A 72 -0.47 -1.62 -10.72
C VAL A 72 -1.53 -1.02 -11.64
N SER A 73 -2.38 -1.86 -12.23
CA SER A 73 -3.43 -1.41 -13.14
C SER A 73 -4.53 -0.63 -12.39
N ALA A 74 -5.33 0.15 -13.11
CA ALA A 74 -6.47 0.88 -12.53
C ALA A 74 -7.50 -0.04 -11.84
N THR A 75 -7.71 -1.24 -12.39
CA THR A 75 -8.60 -2.26 -11.78
C THR A 75 -8.08 -2.68 -10.42
N ALA A 76 -6.78 -2.94 -10.31
CA ALA A 76 -6.16 -3.29 -9.04
C ALA A 76 -6.11 -2.10 -8.07
N GLY A 77 -5.81 -0.92 -8.60
CA GLY A 77 -5.87 0.35 -7.88
C GLY A 77 -7.23 0.60 -7.22
N THR A 78 -8.33 0.31 -7.92
CA THR A 78 -9.69 0.49 -7.36
C THR A 78 -9.91 -0.35 -6.11
N ALA A 79 -9.48 -1.61 -6.09
CA ALA A 79 -9.65 -2.45 -4.90
C ALA A 79 -8.74 -2.01 -3.74
N VAL A 80 -7.48 -1.65 -4.05
CA VAL A 80 -6.56 -1.09 -3.04
C VAL A 80 -7.12 0.21 -2.46
N LYS A 81 -7.75 1.05 -3.28
CA LYS A 81 -8.39 2.29 -2.84
C LYS A 81 -9.51 2.03 -1.82
N ASP A 82 -10.26 0.94 -1.94
CA ASP A 82 -11.29 0.60 -0.96
C ASP A 82 -10.66 0.19 0.39
N THR A 83 -9.54 -0.52 0.39
CA THR A 83 -8.76 -0.83 1.60
C THR A 83 -8.13 0.42 2.24
N VAL A 84 -7.55 1.29 1.40
CA VAL A 84 -6.99 2.58 1.83
C VAL A 84 -8.07 3.47 2.45
N SER A 85 -9.24 3.55 1.83
CA SER A 85 -10.36 4.39 2.30
C SER A 85 -10.79 3.99 3.71
N GLN A 86 -10.79 2.69 4.04
CA GLN A 86 -11.08 2.21 5.40
C GLN A 86 -10.01 2.65 6.41
N THR A 87 -8.74 2.60 6.02
CA THR A 87 -7.62 3.05 6.86
C THR A 87 -7.64 4.57 7.06
N LEU A 88 -7.96 5.33 6.02
CA LEU A 88 -8.07 6.80 6.10
C LEU A 88 -9.23 7.26 6.99
N SER A 89 -10.36 6.58 6.89
CA SER A 89 -11.55 6.88 7.71
C SER A 89 -11.31 6.64 9.20
N SER A 90 -10.30 5.86 9.56
CA SER A 90 -10.02 5.38 10.91
C SER A 90 -8.79 6.04 11.56
N SER A 91 -8.52 7.33 11.25
CA SER A 91 -7.36 8.20 11.63
C SER A 91 -6.83 8.20 13.10
N ASN A 92 -7.23 7.25 13.93
CA ASN A 92 -6.73 6.98 15.26
C ASN A 92 -5.53 6.02 15.22
N THR A 93 -4.66 6.14 16.21
CA THR A 93 -3.68 5.09 16.53
C THR A 93 -4.43 3.80 16.84
N ARG A 94 -4.11 2.73 16.12
CA ARG A 94 -4.68 1.40 16.34
C ARG A 94 -3.59 0.42 16.72
N THR A 95 -3.87 -0.40 17.73
CA THR A 95 -3.05 -1.57 18.05
C THR A 95 -3.54 -2.74 17.25
N ILE A 96 -2.66 -3.35 16.47
CA ILE A 96 -2.98 -4.51 15.65
C ILE A 96 -2.13 -5.68 16.09
N GLU A 97 -2.78 -6.82 16.27
CA GLU A 97 -2.13 -8.08 16.55
C GLU A 97 -1.94 -8.86 15.25
N ALA A 98 -0.70 -9.23 14.94
CA ALA A 98 -0.36 -10.06 13.81
C ALA A 98 0.31 -11.35 14.30
N LYS A 99 -0.14 -12.49 13.75
CA LYS A 99 0.34 -13.81 14.09
C LYS A 99 0.74 -14.61 12.85
N CYS A 100 1.96 -15.12 12.82
CA CYS A 100 2.42 -16.09 11.81
C CYS A 100 2.69 -17.44 12.45
N THR A 101 1.88 -18.44 12.11
CA THR A 101 2.17 -19.83 12.48
C THR A 101 3.35 -20.35 11.66
N ASN A 102 4.21 -21.15 12.30
CA ASN A 102 5.43 -21.66 11.67
C ASN A 102 5.70 -23.12 12.07
N PRO A 103 4.81 -24.05 11.67
CA PRO A 103 4.92 -25.46 12.06
C PRO A 103 6.23 -26.10 11.57
N ASP A 104 6.74 -25.64 10.43
CA ASP A 104 7.95 -26.17 9.80
C ASP A 104 9.26 -25.61 10.40
N LYS A 105 9.17 -24.66 11.34
CA LYS A 105 10.30 -23.92 11.94
C LYS A 105 11.28 -23.34 10.91
N VAL A 106 10.76 -22.92 9.76
CA VAL A 106 11.56 -22.29 8.70
C VAL A 106 11.60 -20.78 8.92
N LYS A 107 12.57 -20.09 8.33
CA LYS A 107 12.59 -18.62 8.42
C LYS A 107 11.31 -18.04 7.83
N MET A 108 10.45 -17.47 8.68
CA MET A 108 9.22 -16.78 8.35
C MET A 108 9.42 -15.29 8.54
N THR A 109 8.88 -14.48 7.63
CA THR A 109 8.89 -13.03 7.74
C THR A 109 7.46 -12.51 7.70
N LEU A 110 7.11 -11.69 8.69
CA LEU A 110 5.89 -10.91 8.71
C LEU A 110 6.12 -9.63 7.90
N TRP A 111 5.31 -9.45 6.87
CA TRP A 111 5.27 -8.29 6.02
C TRP A 111 3.99 -7.51 6.27
N GLN A 112 4.09 -6.20 6.20
CA GLN A 112 2.97 -5.29 6.35
C GLN A 112 2.87 -4.39 5.12
N TRP A 113 1.66 -4.21 4.61
CA TRP A 113 1.43 -3.34 3.48
C TRP A 113 1.51 -1.86 3.89
N SER A 114 2.17 -1.05 3.08
CA SER A 114 2.34 0.38 3.31
C SER A 114 2.30 1.15 2.00
N MET A 115 1.81 2.38 2.05
CA MET A 115 1.69 3.25 0.89
C MET A 115 2.18 4.65 1.24
N THR A 116 2.99 5.21 0.36
CA THR A 116 3.42 6.61 0.44
C THR A 116 2.92 7.37 -0.78
N GLY A 117 2.52 8.62 -0.56
CA GLY A 117 2.10 9.52 -1.63
C GLY A 117 2.96 10.76 -1.64
N LYS A 118 3.47 11.14 -2.81
CA LYS A 118 4.23 12.36 -3.02
C LYS A 118 3.50 13.30 -3.99
N LYS A 119 3.36 14.57 -3.60
CA LYS A 119 2.87 15.63 -4.49
C LYS A 119 3.99 16.63 -4.70
N ASN A 120 4.39 16.84 -5.96
CA ASN A 120 5.53 17.71 -6.30
C ASN A 120 6.84 17.35 -5.57
N GLY A 121 7.07 16.05 -5.29
CA GLY A 121 8.26 15.56 -4.60
C GLY A 121 8.19 15.61 -3.06
N GLU A 122 7.17 16.27 -2.48
CA GLU A 122 6.95 16.30 -1.03
C GLU A 122 6.06 15.15 -0.59
N LEU A 123 6.38 14.53 0.56
CA LEU A 123 5.54 13.51 1.17
C LEU A 123 4.23 14.16 1.66
N VAL A 124 3.10 13.68 1.15
CA VAL A 124 1.75 14.15 1.51
C VAL A 124 0.89 13.05 2.12
N MET A 125 1.33 11.80 2.02
CA MET A 125 0.64 10.64 2.54
C MET A 125 1.67 9.60 3.00
N ASP A 126 1.46 9.08 4.20
CA ASP A 126 2.17 7.91 4.72
C ASP A 126 1.16 7.03 5.44
N LEU A 127 0.86 5.88 4.84
CA LEU A 127 -0.17 4.96 5.30
C LEU A 127 0.44 3.60 5.55
N THR A 128 0.19 3.08 6.75
CA THR A 128 0.47 1.70 7.09
C THR A 128 -0.85 0.98 7.31
N GLU A 129 -1.12 -0.03 6.50
CA GLU A 129 -2.42 -0.73 6.51
C GLU A 129 -2.45 -1.88 7.52
N ASN A 130 -3.67 -2.31 7.86
CA ASN A 130 -3.93 -3.47 8.72
C ASN A 130 -3.83 -4.78 7.93
N GLU A 131 -2.87 -4.86 7.02
CA GLU A 131 -2.80 -5.90 6.01
C GLU A 131 -1.43 -6.54 6.09
N PHE A 132 -1.44 -7.83 6.45
CA PHE A 132 -0.25 -8.57 6.83
C PHE A 132 -0.15 -9.87 6.06
N ILE A 133 1.07 -10.21 5.65
CA ILE A 133 1.37 -11.49 5.02
C ILE A 133 2.56 -12.14 5.72
N CYS A 134 2.39 -13.40 6.07
CA CYS A 134 3.46 -14.26 6.56
C CYS A 134 4.06 -15.02 5.39
N LYS A 135 5.34 -14.79 5.10
CA LYS A 135 6.03 -15.40 3.96
C LYS A 135 7.34 -16.05 4.37
N LYS A 136 7.62 -17.23 3.82
CA LYS A 136 8.89 -17.94 4.03
C LYS A 136 10.04 -17.16 3.37
N GLY A 137 11.20 -17.19 4.00
CA GLY A 137 12.39 -16.49 3.55
C GLY A 137 12.38 -15.00 3.91
N SER A 138 13.02 -14.17 3.09
CA SER A 138 13.24 -12.74 3.38
C SER A 138 12.97 -11.82 2.20
N LYS A 139 12.37 -12.35 1.13
CA LYS A 139 11.93 -11.54 -0.01
C LYS A 139 10.50 -11.04 0.26
N PRO A 140 10.17 -9.79 -0.08
CA PRO A 140 8.81 -9.29 0.04
C PRO A 140 7.84 -10.10 -0.86
N PRO A 141 6.53 -10.07 -0.57
CA PRO A 141 5.50 -10.47 -1.53
C PRO A 141 5.62 -9.66 -2.83
N LYS A 142 5.27 -10.27 -3.96
CA LYS A 142 5.38 -9.65 -5.30
C LYS A 142 4.11 -8.92 -5.73
N CYS A 143 3.00 -9.19 -5.07
CA CYS A 143 1.70 -8.59 -5.39
C CYS A 143 1.36 -7.57 -4.32
N PRO A 144 0.62 -6.51 -4.63
CA PRO A 144 -0.02 -5.68 -3.63
C PRO A 144 -1.02 -6.48 -2.81
N VAL A 145 -1.44 -5.86 -1.72
CA VAL A 145 -2.52 -6.35 -0.87
C VAL A 145 -3.77 -6.71 -1.68
N GLY A 146 -4.41 -7.82 -1.32
CA GLY A 146 -5.67 -8.28 -1.95
C GLY A 146 -5.52 -8.96 -3.32
N PHE A 147 -4.30 -9.07 -3.86
CA PHE A 147 -4.07 -9.60 -5.21
C PHE A 147 -3.11 -10.78 -5.30
N CYS A 148 -2.71 -11.34 -4.17
CA CYS A 148 -2.05 -12.64 -4.13
C CYS A 148 -3.01 -13.71 -4.68
N ASN A 149 -2.52 -14.65 -5.49
CA ASN A 149 -3.32 -15.80 -5.89
C ASN A 149 -3.63 -16.66 -4.65
N ASP A 150 -4.89 -17.01 -4.41
CA ASP A 150 -5.32 -17.82 -3.26
C ASP A 150 -4.62 -19.19 -3.19
N ASN A 151 -4.17 -19.71 -4.33
CA ASN A 151 -3.42 -20.96 -4.41
C ASN A 151 -1.91 -20.79 -4.14
N ASP A 152 -1.45 -19.55 -3.95
CA ASP A 152 -0.06 -19.20 -3.65
C ASP A 152 0.04 -18.44 -2.33
N PRO A 153 0.16 -19.15 -1.19
CA PRO A 153 0.30 -18.54 0.12
C PRO A 153 1.62 -17.78 0.30
N GLN A 154 2.56 -17.87 -0.64
CA GLN A 154 3.80 -17.07 -0.62
C GLN A 154 3.65 -15.75 -1.40
N CYS A 155 2.52 -15.55 -2.09
CA CYS A 155 2.25 -14.34 -2.86
C CYS A 155 3.41 -13.99 -3.84
N GLU A 156 3.90 -15.02 -4.53
CA GLU A 156 4.85 -14.90 -5.63
C GLU A 156 4.15 -14.74 -6.98
N THR A 157 2.88 -15.15 -7.04
CA THR A 157 2.01 -15.09 -8.21
C THR A 157 0.79 -14.23 -7.91
N CYS A 158 0.53 -13.27 -8.79
CA CYS A 158 -0.60 -12.36 -8.66
C CYS A 158 -1.77 -12.81 -9.53
N ILE A 159 -2.99 -12.38 -9.17
CA ILE A 159 -4.18 -12.66 -9.98
C ILE A 159 -4.00 -12.05 -11.39
N PRO A 160 -4.19 -12.78 -12.49
CA PRO A 160 -3.99 -12.25 -13.84
C PRO A 160 -4.82 -10.99 -14.14
N GLY A 161 -4.27 -10.05 -14.93
CA GLY A 161 -4.95 -8.82 -15.35
C GLY A 161 -4.87 -7.65 -14.34
N THR A 162 -4.13 -7.83 -13.25
CA THR A 162 -4.03 -6.83 -12.16
C THR A 162 -2.68 -6.10 -12.13
N PHE A 163 -1.65 -6.63 -12.82
CA PHE A 163 -0.28 -6.08 -12.89
C PHE A 163 0.30 -6.17 -14.30
N ASN A 164 1.15 -5.21 -14.67
CA ASN A 164 2.01 -5.22 -15.86
C ASN A 164 3.44 -4.81 -15.52
#